data_AF-A0A9E5H3Y8-F1
#
_entry.id   AF-A0A9E5H3Y8-F1
#
_cell.length_a   1.000
_cell.length_b   1.000
_cell.length_c   1.000
_cell.angle_alpha   90.00
_cell.angle_beta   90.00
_cell.angle_gamma   90.00
#
_symmetry.space_group_name_H-M   'P 1'
#
loop_
_entity.id
_entity.type
_entity.pdbx_description
1 polymer ?
#
loop_
_entity_poly.entity_id
_entity_poly.type
_entity_poly.pdbx_seq_one_letter_code
_entity_poly.pdbx_strand_id
1 'polypeptide(L)'
;MFLSAFFSTGRIIFIIFFVISFTSLLVWSYKKDTKNHERYYKNAGKKVAIYGGIIIAIFVALRFLFGNYTEILNFLHFLSLSQDN
;
A
#
# COMPACT_ATOMS: atom_id res chain seq x y z
N MET A 1 -16.64 28.03 37.23
CA MET A 1 -16.71 27.11 38.39
C MET A 1 -16.41 25.64 38.03
N PHE A 2 -16.60 25.18 36.79
CA PHE A 2 -16.39 23.77 36.40
C PHE A 2 -14.91 23.38 36.19
N LEU A 3 -14.03 24.31 35.79
CA LEU A 3 -12.61 24.01 35.52
C LEU A 3 -11.84 23.50 36.75
N SER A 4 -12.10 24.05 37.94
CA SER A 4 -11.43 23.61 39.18
C SER A 4 -11.79 22.16 39.56
N ALA A 5 -12.89 21.61 39.04
CA ALA A 5 -13.25 20.22 39.26
C ALA A 5 -12.31 19.25 38.52
N PHE A 6 -11.76 19.62 37.35
CA PHE A 6 -10.85 18.74 36.61
C PHE A 6 -9.43 18.76 37.15
N PHE A 7 -8.96 19.92 37.60
CA PHE A 7 -7.59 20.14 38.09
C PHE A 7 -7.43 19.82 39.58
N SER A 8 -7.85 18.62 40.02
CA SER A 8 -7.48 18.15 41.34
C SER A 8 -6.05 17.61 41.34
N THR A 9 -5.31 17.83 42.43
CA THR A 9 -3.92 17.41 42.57
C THR A 9 -3.72 15.92 42.25
N GLY A 10 -4.62 15.06 42.73
CA GLY A 10 -4.58 13.62 42.44
C GLY A 10 -4.79 13.28 40.96
N ARG A 11 -5.70 13.98 40.27
CA ARG A 11 -5.92 13.77 38.82
C ARG A 11 -4.73 14.22 38.00
N ILE A 12 -4.13 15.36 38.34
CA ILE A 12 -2.95 15.89 37.63
C ILE A 12 -1.78 14.93 37.75
N ILE A 13 -1.49 14.43 38.96
CA ILE A 13 -0.41 13.45 39.21
C ILE A 13 -0.67 12.16 38.42
N PHE A 14 -1.90 11.65 38.43
CA PHE A 14 -2.26 10.46 37.66
C PHE A 14 -2.08 10.65 36.15
N ILE A 15 -2.51 11.79 35.60
CA ILE A 15 -2.36 12.09 34.16
C ILE A 15 -0.89 12.13 33.77
N ILE A 16 -0.05 12.82 34.56
CA ILE A 16 1.40 12.89 34.28
C ILE A 16 2.03 11.49 34.33
N PHE A 17 1.72 10.71 35.36
CA PHE A 17 2.21 9.33 35.48
C PHE A 17 1.76 8.45 34.31
N PHE A 18 0.49 8.57 33.93
CA PHE A 18 -0.10 7.81 32.83
C PHE A 18 0.58 8.15 31.51
N VAL A 19 0.73 9.45 31.19
CA VAL A 19 1.39 9.90 29.96
C VAL A 19 2.82 9.39 29.90
N ILE A 20 3.61 9.55 30.98
CA ILE A 20 5.01 9.10 31.01
C ILE A 20 5.10 7.57 30.83
N SER A 21 4.30 6.81 31.58
CA SER A 21 4.30 5.35 31.50
C SER A 21 3.88 4.87 30.10
N PHE A 22 2.82 5.46 29.55
CA PHE A 22 2.28 5.08 28.25
C PHE A 22 3.21 5.46 27.11
N THR A 23 3.78 6.67 27.12
CA THR A 23 4.79 7.09 26.14
C THR A 23 6.03 6.20 26.20
N SER A 24 6.47 5.81 27.40
CA SER A 24 7.62 4.89 27.55
C SER A 24 7.33 3.52 26.93
N LEU A 25 6.12 2.98 27.14
CA LEU A 25 5.69 1.73 26.52
C LEU A 25 5.60 1.84 24.99
N LEU A 26 5.10 2.96 24.46
CA LEU A 26 5.07 3.20 23.01
C LEU A 26 6.49 3.20 22.43
N VAL A 27 7.40 3.98 23.01
CA VAL A 27 8.79 4.07 22.54
C VAL A 27 9.46 2.69 22.59
N TRP A 28 9.27 1.93 23.66
CA TRP A 28 9.81 0.58 23.77
C TRP A 28 9.22 -0.37 22.72
N SER A 29 7.90 -0.30 22.49
CA SER A 29 7.19 -1.10 21.48
C SER A 29 7.72 -0.81 20.07
N TYR A 30 7.77 0.46 19.66
CA TYR A 30 8.28 0.87 18.34
C TYR A 30 9.75 0.49 18.14
N LYS A 31 10.59 0.67 19.16
CA LYS A 31 12.01 0.29 19.09
C LYS A 31 12.18 -1.22 18.89
N LYS A 32 11.36 -2.03 19.56
CA LYS A 32 11.38 -3.49 19.43
C LYS A 32 10.83 -3.93 18.08
N ASP A 33 9.78 -3.29 17.60
CA ASP A 33 9.13 -3.64 16.35
C ASP A 33 9.96 -3.25 15.11
N THR A 34 10.77 -2.19 15.20
CA THR A 34 11.69 -1.79 14.11
C THR A 34 12.62 -2.94 13.69
N LYS A 35 13.13 -3.72 14.66
CA LYS A 35 13.99 -4.89 14.37
C LYS A 35 13.22 -6.03 13.71
N ASN A 36 11.95 -6.21 14.07
CA ASN A 36 11.08 -7.22 13.47
C ASN A 36 10.67 -6.80 12.04
N HIS A 37 10.38 -5.52 11.85
CA HIS A 37 10.04 -4.96 10.55
C HIS A 37 11.19 -5.14 9.54
N GLU A 38 12.42 -4.85 9.96
CA GLU A 38 13.59 -5.07 9.10
C GLU A 38 13.82 -6.56 8.77
N ARG A 39 13.47 -7.48 9.68
CA ARG A 39 13.63 -8.93 9.45
C ARG A 39 12.59 -9.49 8.47
N TYR A 40 11.32 -9.15 8.63
CA TYR A 40 10.22 -9.77 7.88
C TYR A 40 9.75 -8.95 6.68
N TYR A 41 9.89 -7.63 6.71
CA TYR A 41 9.50 -6.72 5.63
C TYR A 41 10.68 -6.18 4.82
N LYS A 42 11.89 -6.75 4.99
CA LYS A 42 13.04 -6.38 4.17
C LYS A 42 12.70 -6.53 2.70
N ASN A 43 12.93 -5.45 1.94
CA ASN A 43 12.68 -5.39 0.51
C ASN A 43 11.22 -5.62 0.10
N ALA A 44 10.25 -5.50 1.01
CA ALA A 44 8.83 -5.62 0.67
C ALA A 44 8.43 -4.62 -0.44
N GLY A 45 8.91 -3.38 -0.35
CA GLY A 45 8.71 -2.38 -1.42
C GLY A 45 9.29 -2.80 -2.77
N LYS A 46 10.48 -3.41 -2.79
CA LYS A 46 11.10 -3.95 -4.01
C LYS A 46 10.28 -5.10 -4.60
N LYS A 47 9.78 -6.00 -3.74
CA LYS A 47 8.91 -7.11 -4.15
C LYS A 47 7.61 -6.58 -4.76
N VAL A 48 6.94 -5.65 -4.08
CA VAL A 48 5.69 -5.04 -4.57
C VAL A 48 5.91 -4.31 -5.89
N ALA A 49 7.01 -3.56 -6.04
CA ALA A 49 7.33 -2.89 -7.29
C ALA A 49 7.55 -3.87 -8.45
N ILE A 50 8.22 -5.00 -8.20
CA ILE A 50 8.45 -6.03 -9.23
C ILE A 50 7.13 -6.73 -9.60
N TYR A 51 6.42 -7.31 -8.63
CA TYR A 51 5.18 -8.06 -8.92
C TYR A 51 4.07 -7.13 -9.44
N GLY A 52 3.88 -5.97 -8.81
CA GLY A 52 2.93 -4.97 -9.27
C GLY A 52 3.29 -4.43 -10.66
N GLY A 53 4.57 -4.18 -10.92
CA GLY A 53 5.05 -3.77 -12.24
C GLY A 53 4.80 -4.82 -13.32
N ILE A 54 5.04 -6.10 -13.03
CA ILE A 54 4.73 -7.20 -13.95
C ILE A 54 3.23 -7.27 -14.25
N ILE A 55 2.38 -7.18 -13.23
CA ILE A 55 0.91 -7.20 -13.41
C ILE A 55 0.46 -6.03 -14.29
N ILE A 56 0.95 -4.82 -14.02
CA ILE A 56 0.63 -3.64 -14.83
C ILE A 56 1.13 -3.79 -16.26
N ALA A 57 2.37 -4.27 -16.45
CA ALA A 57 2.95 -4.48 -17.77
C ALA A 57 2.15 -5.51 -18.59
N ILE A 58 1.77 -6.63 -17.98
CA ILE A 58 0.91 -7.64 -18.62
C ILE A 58 -0.44 -7.04 -18.97
N PHE A 59 -1.07 -6.31 -18.04
CA PHE A 59 -2.35 -5.67 -18.27
C PHE A 59 -2.30 -4.69 -19.45
N VAL A 60 -1.27 -3.85 -19.52
CA VAL A 60 -1.05 -2.91 -20.62
C VAL A 60 -0.81 -3.65 -21.94
N ALA A 61 0.05 -4.66 -21.96
CA ALA A 61 0.32 -5.46 -23.15
C ALA A 61 -0.94 -6.13 -23.70
N LEU A 62 -1.74 -6.76 -22.82
CA LEU A 62 -3.04 -7.33 -23.19
C LEU A 62 -3.95 -6.23 -23.73
N ARG A 63 -4.05 -5.07 -23.08
CA ARG A 63 -4.88 -3.95 -23.55
C ARG A 63 -4.45 -3.45 -24.92
N PHE A 64 -3.18 -3.49 -25.29
CA PHE A 64 -2.74 -3.11 -26.64
C PHE A 64 -3.04 -4.19 -27.68
N LEU A 65 -2.71 -5.45 -27.38
CA LEU A 65 -2.92 -6.57 -28.32
C LEU A 65 -4.40 -6.85 -28.59
N PHE A 66 -5.22 -6.66 -27.55
CA PHE A 66 -6.63 -7.00 -27.54
C PHE A 66 -7.53 -5.76 -27.45
N GLY A 67 -7.00 -4.55 -27.28
CA GLY A 67 -7.81 -3.33 -27.35
C GLY A 67 -8.25 -3.00 -28.77
N ASN A 68 -7.51 -3.50 -29.77
CA ASN A 68 -7.67 -3.15 -31.18
C ASN A 68 -8.26 -4.31 -32.00
N TYR A 69 -9.04 -5.21 -31.39
CA TYR A 69 -9.63 -6.37 -32.09
C TYR A 69 -10.35 -5.99 -33.39
N THR A 70 -11.03 -4.84 -33.44
CA THR A 70 -11.73 -4.33 -34.61
C THR A 70 -10.78 -4.08 -35.80
N GLU A 71 -9.60 -3.50 -35.56
CA GLU A 71 -8.59 -3.25 -36.60
C GLU A 71 -7.94 -4.57 -37.07
N ILE A 72 -7.69 -5.48 -36.13
CA ILE A 72 -7.11 -6.81 -36.43
C ILE A 72 -8.10 -7.65 -37.26
N LEU A 73 -9.38 -7.64 -36.91
CA LEU A 73 -10.44 -8.31 -37.67
C LEU A 73 -10.61 -7.70 -39.06
N ASN A 74 -10.59 -6.37 -39.18
CA ASN A 74 -10.66 -5.68 -40.47
C ASN A 74 -9.46 -6.00 -41.36
N PHE A 75 -8.25 -6.10 -40.79
CA PHE A 75 -7.04 -6.49 -41.51
C PHE A 75 -7.06 -7.96 -41.95
N LEU A 76 -7.50 -8.88 -41.07
CA LEU A 76 -7.64 -10.29 -41.41
C LEU A 76 -8.72 -10.52 -42.47
N HIS A 77 -9.84 -9.80 -42.40
CA HIS A 77 -10.88 -9.81 -43.42
C HIS A 77 -10.36 -9.29 -44.76
N PHE A 78 -9.59 -8.20 -44.77
CA PHE A 78 -8.92 -7.68 -45.96
C PHE A 78 -7.94 -8.69 -46.58
N LEU A 79 -7.14 -9.38 -45.77
CA LEU A 79 -6.24 -10.43 -46.25
C LEU A 79 -7.00 -11.62 -46.85
N SER A 80 -8.13 -11.99 -46.26
CA SER A 80 -9.01 -13.04 -46.80
C SER A 80 -9.55 -12.67 -48.18
N LEU A 81 -9.94 -11.40 -48.39
CA LEU A 81 -10.41 -10.91 -49.68
C LEU A 81 -9.31 -10.81 -50.74
N SER A 82 -8.04 -10.69 -50.32
CA SER A 82 -6.89 -10.67 -51.23
C SER A 82 -6.44 -12.06 -51.68
N GLN A 83 -6.89 -13.13 -51.03
CA GLN A 83 -6.55 -14.52 -51.39
C GLN A 83 -7.59 -15.16 -52.33
N ASP A 84 -8.77 -14.55 -52.47
CA ASP A 84 -9.91 -15.07 -53.24
C ASP A 84 -10.03 -14.45 -54.64
N ASN A 85 -8.95 -13.81 -55.14
CA ASN A 85 -8.85 -13.12 -56.43
C ASN A 85 -7.53 -13.50 -57.11
#